data_AF-A0A1Y1Q8J0-F1
#
_entry.id   AF-A0A1Y1Q8J0-F1
#
_cell.length_a   1.000
_cell.length_b   1.000
_cell.length_c   1.000
_cell.angle_alpha   90.00
_cell.angle_beta   90.00
_cell.angle_gamma   90.00
#
_symmetry.space_group_name_H-M   'P 1'
#
loop_
_entity.id
_entity.type
_entity.pdbx_description
1 polymer ?
#
loop_
_entity_poly.entity_id
_entity_poly.type
_entity_poly.pdbx_seq_one_letter_code
_entity_poly.pdbx_strand_id
1 'polypeptide(L)'
;MSGLVFYYQNRLPCPAFKVLEAAIKLNGEHSIITEFDEFAIDAYVLADSPTSRIVAIDFDNTITADVDFYLDLIDAYRCHNWEPIVCTLRDNDDENLTEIHDKLQHIGIRVYTTDGKKKRAFMLHEGISVGMWIDDYFPGITQFGSPILLRNGIEY
;
A
#
# COMPACT_ATOMS: atom_id res chain seq x y z
N MET A 1 15.06 14.61 1.33
CA MET A 1 13.65 14.77 1.78
C MET A 1 13.60 14.30 3.23
N SER A 2 12.59 14.68 4.01
CA SER A 2 12.32 13.96 5.26
C SER A 2 11.80 12.57 4.89
N GLY A 3 12.24 11.53 5.59
CA GLY A 3 11.74 10.19 5.31
C GLY A 3 10.26 10.03 5.65
N LEU A 4 9.60 9.10 4.95
CA LEU A 4 8.20 8.76 5.16
C LEU A 4 7.98 8.09 6.53
N VAL A 5 6.82 8.38 7.13
CA VAL A 5 6.34 7.78 8.37
C VAL A 5 5.22 6.80 8.07
N PHE A 6 5.51 5.51 8.30
CA PHE A 6 4.56 4.42 8.10
C PHE A 6 3.83 4.09 9.38
N TYR A 7 2.50 4.10 9.35
CA TYR A 7 1.69 3.56 10.44
C TYR A 7 1.46 2.07 10.25
N TYR A 8 1.83 1.28 11.26
CA TYR A 8 1.45 -0.12 11.33
C TYR A 8 1.04 -0.50 12.74
N GLN A 9 -0.21 -0.90 12.88
CA GLN A 9 -0.70 -1.60 14.05
C GLN A 9 -1.60 -2.71 13.53
N ASN A 10 -1.43 -3.93 14.04
CA ASN A 10 -2.32 -5.02 13.66
C ASN A 10 -2.43 -6.05 14.78
N ARG A 11 -3.65 -6.56 14.98
CA ARG A 11 -3.95 -7.60 15.96
C ARG A 11 -3.64 -9.01 15.43
N LEU A 12 -3.34 -9.16 14.15
CA LEU A 12 -3.04 -10.44 13.50
C LEU A 12 -1.62 -10.47 12.89
N PRO A 13 -1.05 -11.65 12.61
CA PRO A 13 0.20 -11.75 11.87
C PRO A 13 0.03 -11.23 10.44
N CYS A 14 0.90 -10.32 10.00
CA CYS A 14 1.05 -9.91 8.60
C CYS A 14 2.48 -10.21 8.15
N PRO A 15 2.77 -11.37 7.53
CA PRO A 15 4.13 -11.72 7.13
C PRO A 15 4.73 -10.76 6.08
N ALA A 16 3.90 -10.09 5.28
CA ALA A 16 4.35 -9.07 4.32
C ALA A 16 5.01 -7.88 5.00
N PHE A 17 4.50 -7.48 6.16
CA PHE A 17 5.03 -6.34 6.91
C PHE A 17 6.51 -6.50 7.26
N LYS A 18 7.00 -7.72 7.49
CA LYS A 18 8.43 -7.97 7.75
C LYS A 18 9.33 -7.56 6.59
N VAL A 19 8.83 -7.62 5.35
CA VAL A 19 9.58 -7.18 4.16
C VAL A 19 9.67 -5.65 4.16
N LEU A 20 8.54 -4.96 4.42
CA LEU A 20 8.52 -3.50 4.57
C LEU A 20 9.44 -3.02 5.70
N GLU A 21 9.35 -3.65 6.87
CA GLU A 21 10.16 -3.31 8.04
C GLU A 21 11.66 -3.44 7.74
N ALA A 22 12.06 -4.51 7.05
CA ALA A 22 13.44 -4.70 6.62
C ALA A 22 13.89 -3.65 5.60
N ALA A 23 13.03 -3.29 4.63
CA ALA A 23 13.32 -2.27 3.63
C ALA A 23 13.48 -0.87 4.25
N ILE A 24 12.57 -0.48 5.16
CA ILE A 24 12.66 0.78 5.91
C ILE A 24 13.97 0.84 6.70
N LYS A 25 14.31 -0.23 7.41
CA LYS A 25 15.55 -0.32 8.19
C LYS A 25 16.81 -0.22 7.31
N LEU A 26 16.77 -0.79 6.11
CA LEU A 26 17.90 -0.75 5.17
C LEU A 26 18.07 0.65 4.57
N ASN A 27 16.97 1.31 4.22
CA ASN A 27 16.97 2.68 3.69
C ASN A 27 17.51 3.67 4.75
N GLY A 28 17.03 3.58 5.99
CA GLY A 28 17.55 4.37 7.12
C GLY A 28 17.02 5.79 7.25
N GLU A 29 16.18 6.27 6.32
CA GLU A 29 15.52 7.58 6.39
C GLU A 29 14.07 7.49 6.86
N HIS A 30 13.37 6.42 6.47
CA HIS A 30 11.96 6.21 6.81
C HIS A 30 11.79 5.64 8.23
N SER A 31 10.58 5.75 8.76
CA SER A 31 10.26 5.29 10.12
C SER A 31 8.91 4.60 10.20
N ILE A 32 8.71 3.85 11.30
CA ILE A 32 7.47 3.15 11.59
C ILE A 32 6.95 3.65 12.93
N ILE A 33 5.68 4.02 12.97
CA ILE A 33 4.95 4.31 14.20
C ILE A 33 3.81 3.32 14.40
N THR A 34 3.43 3.12 15.67
CA THR A 34 2.37 2.19 16.07
C THR A 34 1.23 2.89 16.80
N GLU A 35 1.45 4.15 17.22
CA GLU A 35 0.41 5.01 17.75
C GLU A 35 -0.24 5.75 16.59
N PHE A 36 -1.56 5.80 16.60
CA PHE A 36 -2.32 6.44 15.53
C PHE A 36 -2.30 7.96 15.74
N ASP A 37 -1.65 8.67 14.83
CA ASP A 37 -1.65 10.14 14.72
C ASP A 37 -1.75 10.53 13.25
N GLU A 38 -2.96 10.85 12.80
CA GLU A 38 -3.24 11.14 11.37
C GLU A 38 -2.39 12.27 10.79
N PHE A 39 -1.86 13.17 11.64
CA PHE A 39 -1.04 14.31 11.19
C PHE A 39 0.43 13.96 11.02
N ALA A 40 0.88 12.82 11.57
CA ALA A 40 2.24 12.35 11.51
C ALA A 40 2.45 11.23 10.47
N ILE A 41 1.37 10.68 9.91
CA ILE A 41 1.41 9.48 9.06
C ILE A 41 1.41 9.89 7.59
N ASP A 42 2.42 9.41 6.85
CA ASP A 42 2.46 9.53 5.39
C ASP A 42 1.84 8.32 4.69
N ALA A 43 1.96 7.12 5.29
CA ALA A 43 1.43 5.90 4.69
C ALA A 43 0.85 4.94 5.75
N TYR A 44 -0.39 4.50 5.52
CA TYR A 44 -1.08 3.49 6.31
C TYR A 44 -0.76 2.10 5.79
N VAL A 45 -0.27 1.22 6.67
CA VAL A 45 -0.01 -0.18 6.36
C VAL A 45 -1.10 -1.05 7.00
N LEU A 46 -2.05 -1.51 6.19
CA LEU A 46 -3.22 -2.23 6.68
C LEU A 46 -3.16 -3.69 6.28
N ALA A 47 -3.11 -4.59 7.27
CA ALA A 47 -3.28 -6.02 7.01
C ALA A 47 -4.76 -6.37 6.77
N ASP A 48 -5.01 -7.22 5.78
CA ASP A 48 -6.36 -7.64 5.40
C ASP A 48 -6.47 -9.17 5.38
N SER A 49 -6.18 -9.81 4.25
CA SER A 49 -6.30 -11.26 4.11
C SER A 49 -5.02 -11.99 4.58
N PRO A 50 -5.08 -12.83 5.65
CA PRO A 50 -3.88 -13.50 6.18
C PRO A 50 -3.34 -14.59 5.25
N THR A 51 -4.12 -15.02 4.25
CA THR A 51 -3.74 -16.08 3.30
C THR A 51 -3.31 -15.55 1.94
N SER A 52 -3.52 -14.26 1.67
CA SER A 52 -3.12 -13.65 0.40
C SER A 52 -1.65 -13.27 0.41
N ARG A 53 -1.01 -13.39 -0.76
CA ARG A 53 0.36 -12.94 -1.04
C ARG A 53 0.41 -11.62 -1.82
N ILE A 54 -0.73 -10.95 -1.99
CA ILE A 54 -0.82 -9.70 -2.73
C ILE A 54 -0.59 -8.53 -1.79
N VAL A 55 0.30 -7.62 -2.19
CA VAL A 55 0.52 -6.33 -1.53
C VAL A 55 0.04 -5.24 -2.48
N ALA A 56 -1.03 -4.54 -2.11
CA ALA A 56 -1.54 -3.43 -2.91
C ALA A 56 -0.94 -2.11 -2.41
N ILE A 57 -0.37 -1.35 -3.32
CA ILE A 57 0.31 -0.08 -3.03
C ILE A 57 -0.42 1.02 -3.80
N ASP A 58 -0.78 2.11 -3.11
CA ASP A 58 -1.31 3.29 -3.79
C ASP A 58 -0.22 3.99 -4.62
N PHE A 59 -0.66 4.73 -5.62
CA PHE A 59 0.23 5.48 -6.49
C PHE A 59 0.46 6.91 -5.99
N ASP A 60 -0.58 7.74 -6.04
CA ASP A 60 -0.51 9.16 -5.71
C ASP A 60 -0.20 9.35 -4.23
N ASN A 61 0.73 10.26 -3.90
CA ASN A 61 1.23 10.56 -2.54
C ASN A 61 1.79 9.35 -1.74
N THR A 62 1.74 8.15 -2.30
CA THR A 62 2.36 6.93 -1.77
C THR A 62 3.62 6.62 -2.59
N ILE A 63 3.50 5.96 -3.75
CA ILE A 63 4.65 5.71 -4.64
C ILE A 63 5.29 7.03 -5.09
N THR A 64 4.48 8.03 -5.46
CA THR A 64 5.02 9.30 -5.95
C THR A 64 5.74 10.12 -4.89
N ALA A 65 5.55 9.82 -3.59
CA ALA A 65 6.25 10.51 -2.51
C ALA A 65 7.72 10.08 -2.38
N ASP A 66 8.05 8.83 -2.72
CA ASP A 66 9.42 8.34 -2.79
C ASP A 66 9.55 7.17 -3.79
N VAL A 67 9.63 7.51 -5.07
CA VAL A 67 9.62 6.52 -6.16
C VAL A 67 10.76 5.51 -6.02
N ASP A 68 11.96 5.97 -5.67
CA ASP A 68 13.15 5.11 -5.58
C ASP A 68 13.00 4.08 -4.46
N PHE A 69 12.53 4.50 -3.27
CA PHE A 69 12.24 3.57 -2.19
C PHE A 69 11.18 2.53 -2.58
N TYR A 70 10.09 2.96 -3.22
CA TYR A 70 9.01 2.05 -3.59
C TYR A 70 9.41 1.07 -4.69
N LEU A 71 10.28 1.45 -5.63
CA LEU A 71 10.85 0.53 -6.61
C LEU A 71 11.68 -0.58 -5.92
N ASP A 72 12.58 -0.20 -5.00
CA ASP A 72 13.37 -1.15 -4.22
C ASP A 72 12.48 -2.05 -3.36
N LEU A 73 11.42 -1.49 -2.77
CA LEU A 73 10.46 -2.25 -1.96
C LEU A 73 9.66 -3.27 -2.80
N ILE A 74 9.24 -2.89 -4.01
CA ILE A 74 8.55 -3.79 -4.95
C ILE A 74 9.44 -4.99 -5.29
N ASP A 75 10.72 -4.75 -5.55
CA ASP A 75 11.68 -5.82 -5.85
C ASP A 75 11.98 -6.68 -4.62
N ALA A 76 12.04 -6.08 -3.43
CA ALA A 76 12.13 -6.83 -2.17
C ALA A 76 10.93 -7.77 -1.99
N TYR A 77 9.71 -7.30 -2.23
CA TYR A 77 8.51 -8.16 -2.17
C TYR A 77 8.60 -9.34 -3.13
N ARG A 78 8.98 -9.10 -4.38
CA ARG A 78 9.15 -10.14 -5.40
C ARG A 78 10.21 -11.17 -4.99
N CYS A 79 11.35 -10.72 -4.47
CA CYS A 79 12.40 -11.60 -3.94
C CYS A 79 11.92 -12.51 -2.80
N HIS A 80 10.90 -12.07 -2.05
CA HIS A 80 10.27 -12.82 -0.96
C HIS A 80 8.99 -13.57 -1.38
N ASN A 81 8.77 -13.77 -2.69
CA ASN A 81 7.59 -14.45 -3.27
C ASN A 81 6.25 -13.79 -2.89
N TRP A 82 6.24 -12.47 -2.75
CA TRP A 82 5.02 -11.66 -2.72
C TRP A 82 4.72 -11.10 -4.10
N GLU A 83 3.46 -10.74 -4.29
CA GLU A 83 2.95 -10.17 -5.54
C GLU A 83 2.53 -8.72 -5.30
N PRO A 84 3.46 -7.75 -5.45
CA PRO A 84 3.10 -6.34 -5.37
C PRO A 84 2.26 -5.95 -6.60
N ILE A 85 1.25 -5.11 -6.36
CA ILE A 85 0.40 -4.49 -7.39
C ILE A 85 0.20 -3.03 -7.05
N VAL A 86 -0.07 -2.21 -8.05
CA VAL A 86 -0.54 -0.83 -7.86
C VAL A 86 -2.07 -0.83 -7.87
N CYS A 87 -2.67 -0.15 -6.90
CA CYS A 87 -4.12 0.06 -6.85
C CYS A 87 -4.43 1.53 -6.52
N THR A 88 -4.90 2.29 -7.50
CA THR A 88 -5.09 3.74 -7.42
C THR A 88 -6.56 4.13 -7.65
N LEU A 89 -6.96 5.27 -7.09
CA LEU A 89 -8.27 5.89 -7.33
C LEU A 89 -8.38 6.58 -8.69
N ARG A 90 -7.28 6.72 -9.44
CA ARG A 90 -7.30 7.24 -10.81
C ARG A 90 -8.27 6.44 -11.69
N ASP A 91 -8.76 7.09 -12.73
CA ASP A 91 -9.55 6.44 -13.77
C ASP A 91 -8.64 5.61 -14.70
N ASN A 92 -9.27 4.91 -15.64
CA ASN A 92 -8.59 4.01 -16.57
C ASN A 92 -8.27 4.67 -17.92
N ASP A 93 -7.99 5.97 -17.93
CA ASP A 93 -7.53 6.63 -19.15
C ASP A 93 -6.07 6.27 -19.49
N ASP A 94 -5.72 6.38 -20.78
CA ASP A 94 -4.39 5.98 -21.28
C ASP A 94 -3.29 6.90 -20.74
N GLU A 95 -3.59 8.16 -20.44
CA GLU A 95 -2.63 9.14 -19.91
C GLU A 95 -2.20 8.76 -18.49
N ASN A 96 -3.15 8.41 -17.62
CA ASN A 96 -2.89 7.96 -16.26
C ASN A 96 -2.09 6.67 -16.25
N LEU A 97 -2.46 5.69 -17.08
CA LEU A 97 -1.72 4.43 -17.16
C LEU A 97 -0.29 4.65 -17.67
N THR A 98 -0.10 5.52 -18.66
CA THR A 98 1.22 5.86 -19.19
C THR A 98 2.08 6.52 -18.11
N GLU A 99 1.55 7.50 -17.37
CA GLU A 99 2.28 8.16 -16.29
C GLU A 99 2.72 7.16 -15.20
N ILE A 100 1.82 6.28 -14.77
CA ILE A 100 2.11 5.25 -13.76
C ILE A 100 3.23 4.34 -14.25
N HIS A 101 3.12 3.85 -15.50
CA HIS A 101 4.11 2.96 -16.07
C HIS A 101 5.48 3.60 -16.25
N ASP A 102 5.52 4.88 -16.67
CA ASP A 102 6.76 5.65 -16.82
C ASP A 102 7.45 5.87 -15.46
N LYS A 103 6.68 6.26 -14.43
CA LYS A 103 7.19 6.42 -13.06
C LYS A 103 7.72 5.10 -12.50
N LEU A 104 7.08 4.00 -12.84
CA LEU A 104 7.48 2.66 -12.43
C LEU A 104 8.52 2.02 -13.36
N GLN A 105 9.11 2.80 -14.28
CA GLN A 105 10.18 2.34 -15.19
C GLN A 105 9.81 1.05 -15.94
N HIS A 106 8.53 0.84 -16.21
CA HIS A 106 7.98 -0.36 -16.84
C HIS A 106 8.41 -1.70 -16.21
N ILE A 107 8.59 -1.77 -14.88
CA ILE A 107 9.01 -2.99 -14.16
C ILE A 107 7.99 -4.15 -14.19
N GLY A 108 6.97 -4.10 -15.04
CA GLY A 108 5.97 -5.17 -15.22
C GLY A 108 5.06 -5.41 -14.01
N ILE A 109 4.86 -4.40 -13.16
CA ILE A 109 3.88 -4.47 -12.07
C ILE A 109 2.47 -4.27 -12.62
N ARG A 110 1.50 -5.04 -12.11
CA ARG A 110 0.09 -4.88 -12.49
C ARG A 110 -0.48 -3.62 -11.86
N VAL A 111 -1.24 -2.87 -12.64
CA VAL A 111 -1.89 -1.62 -12.22
C VAL A 111 -3.40 -1.82 -12.28
N TYR A 112 -4.08 -1.46 -11.19
CA TYR A 112 -5.53 -1.46 -11.08
C TYR A 112 -6.03 -0.04 -10.79
N THR A 113 -6.76 0.52 -11.73
CA THR A 113 -7.44 1.83 -11.62
C THR A 113 -8.88 1.58 -11.19
N THR A 114 -9.32 2.22 -10.11
CA THR A 114 -10.64 1.94 -9.53
C THR A 114 -11.71 2.93 -9.96
N ASP A 115 -11.35 3.99 -10.71
CA ASP A 115 -12.27 5.03 -11.15
C ASP A 115 -13.06 5.61 -9.95
N GLY A 116 -12.30 6.02 -8.92
CA GLY A 116 -12.83 6.56 -7.66
C GLY A 116 -13.53 5.56 -6.74
N LYS A 117 -13.71 4.30 -7.12
CA LYS A 117 -14.35 3.27 -6.27
C LYS A 117 -13.42 2.87 -5.13
N LYS A 118 -14.01 2.51 -3.98
CA LYS A 118 -13.25 2.01 -2.83
C LYS A 118 -12.43 0.77 -3.22
N LYS A 119 -11.11 0.86 -3.02
CA LYS A 119 -10.15 -0.12 -3.56
C LYS A 119 -10.43 -1.53 -3.08
N ARG A 120 -10.70 -1.73 -1.79
CA ARG A 120 -10.96 -3.06 -1.23
C ARG A 120 -12.20 -3.72 -1.84
N ALA A 121 -13.27 -2.96 -2.04
CA ALA A 121 -14.50 -3.49 -2.63
C ALA A 121 -14.31 -3.81 -4.13
N PHE A 122 -13.61 -2.94 -4.85
CA PHE A 122 -13.23 -3.14 -6.25
C PHE A 122 -12.37 -4.40 -6.43
N MET A 123 -11.28 -4.55 -5.67
CA MET A 123 -10.39 -5.70 -5.79
C MET A 123 -11.12 -7.02 -5.49
N LEU A 124 -11.99 -7.04 -4.48
CA LEU A 124 -12.80 -8.23 -4.19
C LEU A 124 -13.79 -8.56 -5.32
N HIS A 125 -14.36 -7.55 -5.98
CA HIS A 125 -15.21 -7.74 -7.15
C HIS A 125 -14.45 -8.38 -8.32
N GLU A 126 -13.20 -7.97 -8.52
CA GLU A 126 -12.27 -8.56 -9.50
C GLU A 126 -11.74 -9.95 -9.08
N GLY A 127 -12.21 -10.51 -7.95
CA GLY A 127 -11.76 -11.81 -7.44
C GLY A 127 -10.37 -11.78 -6.80
N ILE A 128 -9.86 -10.59 -6.47
CA ILE A 128 -8.53 -10.38 -5.92
C ILE A 128 -8.63 -10.14 -4.41
N SER A 129 -8.07 -11.06 -3.63
CA SER A 129 -7.92 -10.89 -2.19
C SER A 129 -6.58 -10.23 -1.89
N VAL A 130 -6.56 -9.05 -1.29
CA VAL A 130 -5.33 -8.36 -0.90
C VAL A 130 -4.90 -8.80 0.50
N GLY A 131 -3.61 -9.06 0.70
CA GLY A 131 -3.04 -9.44 1.99
C GLY A 131 -2.64 -8.24 2.84
N MET A 132 -2.03 -7.24 2.22
CA MET A 132 -1.63 -6.00 2.86
C MET A 132 -1.81 -4.81 1.92
N TRP A 133 -2.24 -3.69 2.47
CA TRP A 133 -2.36 -2.41 1.79
C TRP A 133 -1.26 -1.45 2.27
N ILE A 134 -0.74 -0.62 1.39
CA ILE A 134 0.11 0.53 1.68
C ILE A 134 -0.48 1.72 0.93
N ASP A 135 -0.95 2.73 1.65
CA ASP A 135 -1.78 3.80 1.08
C ASP A 135 -1.73 5.03 2.00
N ASP A 136 -1.56 6.23 1.46
CA ASP A 136 -1.59 7.50 2.21
C ASP A 136 -3.01 7.90 2.62
N TYR A 137 -4.03 7.26 2.04
CA TYR A 137 -5.42 7.59 2.25
C TYR A 137 -6.26 6.34 2.49
N PHE A 138 -6.23 5.81 3.72
CA PHE A 138 -7.03 4.63 4.09
C PHE A 138 -8.55 4.74 3.78
N PRO A 139 -9.20 5.93 3.77
CA PRO A 139 -10.58 6.01 3.33
C PRO A 139 -10.74 5.64 1.85
N GLY A 140 -9.71 5.76 1.01
CA GLY A 140 -9.68 5.24 -0.35
C GLY A 140 -9.79 3.71 -0.42
N ILE A 141 -9.27 3.00 0.58
CA ILE A 141 -9.33 1.54 0.69
C ILE A 141 -10.74 1.07 1.06
N THR A 142 -11.31 1.65 2.13
CA THR A 142 -12.52 1.14 2.79
C THR A 142 -13.28 2.26 3.51
N GLN A 143 -14.49 1.97 3.99
CA GLN A 143 -15.27 2.89 4.81
C GLN A 143 -14.80 2.93 6.28
N PHE A 144 -15.03 4.08 6.95
CA PHE A 144 -14.84 4.25 8.39
C PHE A 144 -15.64 3.23 9.20
N GLY A 145 -15.17 2.89 10.41
CA GLY A 145 -15.75 1.86 11.28
C GLY A 145 -15.69 0.44 10.72
N SER A 146 -15.08 0.21 9.56
CA SER A 146 -15.01 -1.14 8.98
C SER A 146 -14.12 -2.07 9.83
N PRO A 147 -14.42 -3.39 9.88
CA PRO A 147 -13.65 -4.33 10.70
C PRO A 147 -12.16 -4.39 10.35
N ILE A 148 -11.77 -4.05 9.12
CA ILE A 148 -10.36 -3.95 8.74
C ILE A 148 -9.65 -2.81 9.48
N LEU A 149 -10.26 -1.62 9.61
CA LEU A 149 -9.66 -0.48 10.30
C LEU A 149 -9.48 -0.77 11.80
N LEU A 150 -10.54 -1.28 12.44
CA LEU A 150 -10.50 -1.64 13.87
C LEU A 150 -9.43 -2.69 14.19
N ARG A 151 -9.24 -3.68 13.31
CA ARG A 151 -8.18 -4.71 13.45
C ARG A 151 -6.78 -4.12 13.29
N ASN A 152 -6.66 -3.03 12.53
CA ASN A 152 -5.42 -2.30 12.31
C ASN A 152 -5.27 -1.08 13.24
N GLY A 153 -6.00 -1.02 14.37
CA GLY A 153 -5.82 0.03 15.39
C GLY A 153 -6.43 1.38 15.07
N ILE A 154 -7.21 1.50 13.99
CA ILE A 154 -7.85 2.75 13.55
C ILE A 154 -9.30 2.74 14.03
N GLU A 155 -9.59 3.51 15.07
CA GLU A 155 -10.89 3.60 15.75
C GLU A 155 -11.55 4.97 15.46
N TYR A 156 -12.07 5.16 14.23
CA TYR A 156 -12.99 6.28 13.86
C TYR A 156 -14.43 5.80 13.81
#